data_AF-A0A918SZ36-F1
#
_entry.id   AF-A0A918SZ36-F1
#
_cell.length_a   1.000
_cell.length_b   1.000
_cell.length_c   1.000
_cell.angle_alpha   90.00
_cell.angle_beta   90.00
_cell.angle_gamma   90.00
#
_symmetry.space_group_name_H-M   'P 1'
#
loop_
_entity.id
_entity.type
_entity.pdbx_description
1 polymer ?
#
loop_
_entity_poly.entity_id
_entity_poly.type
_entity_poly.pdbx_seq_one_letter_code
_entity_poly.pdbx_strand_id
1 'polypeptide(L)'
;MHLSKPTSPTLLLYAVLSLAISIIAFYSWVSYSGLPELSQLKIATGRIVWVEKGRYGIRFDLERVPEDFNYASKGGAVDRVHSAINSAVGQPITVWFDPAQTVGAPGTDEEFYEVYQLSVSGSVVRPLKDVEEAWGSDMKFALWLSAFFALNGVFLGIRAWRPCHAA
;
A
#
# COMPACT_ATOMS: atom_id res chain seq x y z
N MET A 1 21.66 -23.01 25.96
CA MET A 1 21.68 -21.56 25.74
C MET A 1 20.79 -20.92 26.80
N HIS A 2 21.36 -20.44 27.91
CA HIS A 2 20.59 -19.89 29.03
C HIS A 2 20.25 -18.44 28.69
N LEU A 3 18.99 -18.16 28.33
CA LEU A 3 18.49 -16.79 28.24
C LEU A 3 18.35 -16.25 29.67
N SER A 4 19.23 -15.32 30.04
CA SER A 4 19.12 -14.56 31.29
C SER A 4 17.78 -13.82 31.33
N LYS A 5 17.11 -13.81 32.48
CA LYS A 5 15.84 -13.09 32.65
C LYS A 5 16.06 -11.59 32.37
N PRO A 6 15.15 -10.92 31.63
CA PRO A 6 15.28 -9.51 31.32
C PRO A 6 15.23 -8.67 32.60
N THR A 7 16.10 -7.67 32.69
CA THR A 7 16.15 -6.72 33.82
C THR A 7 15.10 -5.61 33.62
N SER A 8 14.73 -4.91 34.70
CA SER A 8 13.79 -3.77 34.64
C SER A 8 14.12 -2.71 33.56
N PRO A 9 15.38 -2.25 33.38
CA PRO A 9 15.69 -1.29 32.30
C PRO A 9 15.51 -1.88 30.90
N THR A 10 15.78 -3.17 30.70
CA THR A 10 15.55 -3.85 29.42
C THR A 10 14.05 -3.94 29.11
N LEU A 11 13.21 -4.23 30.11
CA LEU A 11 11.75 -4.24 29.94
C LEU A 11 11.20 -2.84 29.62
N LEU A 12 11.76 -1.80 30.23
CA LEU A 12 11.36 -0.41 29.97
C LEU A 12 11.74 0.03 28.55
N LEU A 13 12.93 -0.35 28.06
CA LEU A 13 13.32 -0.12 26.67
C LEU A 13 12.34 -0.79 25.69
N TYR A 14 12.00 -2.06 25.92
CA TYR A 14 11.02 -2.77 25.08
C TYR A 14 9.63 -2.14 25.15
N ALA A 15 9.21 -1.66 26.33
CA ALA A 15 7.95 -0.93 26.49
C ALA A 15 7.93 0.34 25.62
N VAL A 16 8.99 1.14 25.66
CA VAL A 16 9.10 2.38 24.87
C VAL A 16 9.11 2.07 23.36
N LEU A 17 9.89 1.09 22.92
CA LEU A 17 9.93 0.70 21.51
C LEU A 17 8.55 0.19 21.02
N SER A 18 7.87 -0.59 21.85
CA SER A 18 6.53 -1.08 21.57
C SER A 18 5.54 0.08 21.41
N LEU A 19 5.55 1.05 22.33
CA LEU A 19 4.69 2.24 22.23
C LEU A 19 5.02 3.09 21.00
N ALA A 20 6.31 3.25 20.66
CA ALA A 20 6.72 3.98 19.47
C ALA A 20 6.17 3.34 18.19
N ILE A 21 6.29 2.02 18.05
CA ILE A 21 5.70 1.28 16.90
C ILE A 21 4.19 1.44 16.87
N SER A 22 3.52 1.38 18.02
CA SER A 22 2.07 1.58 18.13
C SER A 22 1.64 2.95 17.61
N ILE A 23 2.36 4.01 18.00
CA ILE A 23 2.10 5.39 17.56
C ILE A 23 2.29 5.54 16.06
N ILE A 24 3.38 4.99 15.51
CA ILE A 24 3.66 5.05 14.07
C ILE A 24 2.54 4.34 13.29
N ALA A 25 2.17 3.13 13.70
CA ALA A 25 1.10 2.38 13.04
C ALA A 25 -0.27 3.08 13.14
N PHE A 26 -0.59 3.68 14.29
CA PHE A 26 -1.81 4.46 14.48
C PHE A 26 -1.82 5.71 13.61
N TYR A 27 -0.70 6.42 13.53
CA TYR A 27 -0.56 7.60 12.69
C TYR A 27 -0.76 7.25 11.21
N SER A 28 -0.16 6.16 10.73
CA SER A 28 -0.39 5.67 9.36
C SER A 28 -1.87 5.37 9.07
N TRP A 29 -2.60 4.83 10.05
CA TRP A 29 -4.03 4.57 9.92
C TRP A 29 -4.87 5.86 9.91
N VAL A 30 -4.59 6.81 10.80
CA VAL A 30 -5.39 8.05 10.92
C VAL A 30 -5.11 9.05 9.81
N SER A 31 -3.89 9.06 9.27
CA SER A 31 -3.50 9.93 8.15
C SER A 31 -3.95 9.39 6.79
N TYR A 32 -4.50 8.18 6.74
CA TYR A 32 -5.03 7.63 5.50
C TYR A 32 -6.39 8.25 5.15
N SER A 33 -6.42 9.05 4.10
CA SER A 33 -7.62 9.77 3.61
C SER A 33 -8.54 8.93 2.73
N GLY A 34 -8.21 7.65 2.48
CA GLY A 34 -8.94 6.81 1.54
C GLY A 34 -8.39 6.84 0.12
N LEU A 35 -9.03 6.08 -0.77
CA LEU A 35 -8.79 6.13 -2.21
C LEU A 35 -9.68 7.20 -2.85
N PRO A 36 -9.27 7.78 -4.00
CA PRO A 36 -10.12 8.70 -4.74
C PRO A 36 -11.45 8.03 -5.14
N GLU A 37 -12.53 8.81 -5.10
CA GLU A 37 -13.84 8.35 -5.56
C GLU A 37 -13.85 8.16 -7.07
N LEU A 38 -14.70 7.26 -7.58
CA LEU A 38 -14.82 7.00 -9.02
C LEU A 38 -15.19 8.26 -9.83
N SER A 39 -15.84 9.24 -9.20
CA SER A 39 -16.18 10.55 -9.76
C SER A 39 -14.98 11.48 -9.98
N GLN A 40 -13.89 11.25 -9.25
CA GLN A 40 -12.65 12.02 -9.31
C GLN A 40 -11.66 11.44 -10.33
N LEU A 41 -11.88 10.21 -10.77
CA LEU A 41 -11.03 9.52 -11.74
C LEU A 41 -11.32 9.98 -13.16
N LYS A 42 -10.25 10.23 -13.91
CA LYS A 42 -10.30 10.43 -15.36
C LYS A 42 -10.18 9.09 -16.08
N ILE A 43 -10.78 9.04 -17.27
CA ILE A 43 -10.78 7.86 -18.13
C ILE A 43 -9.86 8.12 -19.32
N ALA A 44 -8.90 7.25 -19.55
CA ALA A 44 -8.13 7.19 -20.80
C ALA A 44 -8.40 5.86 -21.50
N THR A 45 -8.43 5.87 -22.83
CA THR A 45 -8.60 4.66 -23.64
C THR A 45 -7.65 4.71 -24.82
N GLY A 46 -6.89 3.64 -25.02
CA GLY A 46 -5.95 3.53 -26.13
C GLY A 46 -5.43 2.10 -26.25
N ARG A 47 -4.53 1.89 -27.21
CA ARG A 47 -3.82 0.62 -27.38
C ARG A 47 -2.48 0.69 -26.66
N ILE A 48 -1.99 -0.42 -26.12
CA ILE A 48 -0.67 -0.43 -25.49
C ILE A 48 0.40 -0.10 -26.52
N VAL A 49 1.24 0.89 -26.22
CA VAL A 49 2.47 1.18 -26.97
C VAL A 49 3.62 0.36 -26.41
N TRP A 50 3.80 0.40 -25.09
CA TRP A 50 4.79 -0.37 -24.37
C TRP A 50 4.28 -0.75 -22.98
N VAL A 51 4.88 -1.79 -22.40
CA VAL A 51 4.60 -2.25 -21.04
C VAL A 51 5.91 -2.70 -20.39
N GLU A 52 6.13 -2.29 -19.15
CA GLU A 52 7.26 -2.67 -18.32
C GLU A 52 6.76 -3.14 -16.96
N LYS A 53 7.13 -4.37 -16.57
CA LYS A 53 6.89 -4.88 -15.23
C LYS A 53 8.07 -4.58 -14.33
N GLY A 54 7.87 -3.68 -13.38
CA GLY A 54 8.85 -3.35 -12.35
C GLY A 54 8.61 -4.09 -11.03
N ARG A 55 9.47 -3.80 -10.05
CA ARG A 55 9.32 -4.30 -8.67
C ARG A 55 8.07 -3.75 -7.98
N TYR A 56 7.70 -2.51 -8.28
CA TYR A 56 6.67 -1.76 -7.55
C TYR A 56 5.35 -1.62 -8.31
N GLY A 57 5.26 -2.13 -9.54
CA GLY A 57 4.08 -1.98 -10.38
C GLY A 57 4.32 -2.36 -11.83
N ILE A 58 3.35 -2.04 -12.67
CA ILE A 58 3.42 -2.18 -14.13
C ILE A 58 3.30 -0.78 -14.72
N ARG A 59 4.32 -0.36 -15.45
CA ARG A 59 4.30 0.90 -16.19
C ARG A 59 3.92 0.62 -17.63
N PHE A 60 3.12 1.48 -18.23
CA PHE A 60 2.70 1.32 -19.62
C PHE A 60 2.17 2.63 -20.17
N ASP A 61 2.13 2.71 -21.49
CA ASP A 61 1.64 3.86 -22.23
C ASP A 61 0.58 3.44 -23.25
N LEU A 62 -0.31 4.37 -23.57
CA LEU A 62 -1.44 4.17 -24.47
C LEU A 62 -1.32 5.06 -25.72
N GLU A 63 -1.57 4.46 -26.89
CA GLU A 63 -1.48 5.14 -28.18
C GLU A 63 -2.43 6.34 -28.21
N ARG A 64 -1.90 7.53 -28.54
CA ARG A 64 -2.64 8.80 -28.63
C ARG A 64 -3.17 9.30 -27.28
N VAL A 65 -2.60 8.82 -26.18
CA VAL A 65 -2.82 9.36 -24.83
C VAL A 65 -1.51 10.01 -24.40
N PRO A 66 -1.50 11.28 -23.96
CA PRO A 66 -0.27 11.94 -23.54
C PRO A 66 0.23 11.50 -22.16
N GLU A 67 -0.63 10.89 -21.34
CA GLU A 67 -0.29 10.41 -20.00
C GLU A 67 0.35 9.02 -20.00
N ASP A 68 1.46 8.87 -19.28
CA ASP A 68 2.03 7.56 -18.93
C ASP A 68 1.37 7.00 -17.66
N PHE A 69 1.20 5.68 -17.60
CA PHE A 69 0.45 5.03 -16.53
C PHE A 69 1.30 4.09 -15.69
N ASN A 70 0.97 4.00 -14.40
CA ASN A 70 1.52 3.03 -13.47
C ASN A 70 0.41 2.32 -12.71
N TYR A 71 0.33 1.00 -12.87
CA TYR A 71 -0.47 0.13 -12.01
C TYR A 71 0.36 -0.30 -10.81
N ALA A 72 0.08 0.28 -9.64
CA ALA A 72 0.83 0.00 -8.41
C ALA A 72 0.64 -1.45 -7.94
N SER A 73 1.73 -2.08 -7.50
CA SER A 73 1.70 -3.44 -6.95
C SER A 73 0.82 -3.58 -5.72
N LYS A 74 0.69 -2.49 -4.95
CA LYS A 74 -0.21 -2.37 -3.80
C LYS A 74 -1.68 -2.48 -4.18
N GLY A 75 -2.03 -2.16 -5.44
CA GLY A 75 -3.35 -2.39 -5.99
C GLY A 75 -3.72 -3.88 -6.13
N GLY A 76 -2.78 -4.81 -5.89
CA GLY A 76 -3.00 -6.26 -5.91
C GLY A 76 -3.07 -6.83 -7.33
N ALA A 77 -3.13 -8.16 -7.47
CA ALA A 77 -3.35 -8.85 -8.75
C ALA A 77 -2.40 -8.45 -9.91
N VAL A 78 -1.15 -8.03 -9.61
CA VAL A 78 -0.18 -7.56 -10.59
C VAL A 78 0.03 -8.55 -11.74
N ASP A 79 0.21 -9.83 -11.43
CA ASP A 79 0.44 -10.84 -12.47
C ASP A 79 -0.76 -11.00 -13.40
N ARG A 80 -1.98 -10.90 -12.85
CA ARG A 80 -3.21 -10.95 -13.65
C ARG A 80 -3.31 -9.74 -14.57
N VAL A 81 -3.04 -8.54 -14.05
CA VAL A 81 -3.08 -7.30 -14.84
C VAL A 81 -2.00 -7.32 -15.92
N HIS A 82 -0.77 -7.69 -15.57
CA HIS A 82 0.33 -7.81 -16.53
C HIS A 82 0.01 -8.83 -17.62
N SER A 83 -0.53 -9.99 -17.25
CA SER A 83 -0.95 -11.01 -18.22
C SER A 83 -2.08 -10.51 -19.12
N ALA A 84 -3.05 -9.78 -18.57
CA ALA A 84 -4.16 -9.23 -19.35
C ALA A 84 -3.68 -8.18 -20.35
N ILE A 85 -2.82 -7.25 -19.92
CA ILE A 85 -2.19 -6.23 -20.76
C ILE A 85 -1.40 -6.91 -21.90
N ASN A 86 -0.54 -7.87 -21.59
CA ASN A 86 0.23 -8.59 -22.62
C ASN A 86 -0.61 -9.44 -23.57
N SER A 87 -1.76 -9.94 -23.11
CA SER A 87 -2.68 -10.71 -23.96
C SER A 87 -3.60 -9.82 -24.81
N ALA A 88 -3.66 -8.52 -24.48
CA ALA A 88 -4.50 -7.52 -25.13
C ALA A 88 -3.81 -6.79 -26.27
N VAL A 89 -2.74 -7.34 -26.86
CA VAL A 89 -1.99 -6.68 -27.95
C VAL A 89 -2.96 -6.34 -29.10
N GLY A 90 -3.02 -5.05 -29.44
CA GLY A 90 -3.91 -4.50 -30.47
C GLY A 90 -5.35 -4.20 -30.02
N GLN A 91 -5.75 -4.62 -28.82
CA GLN A 91 -7.05 -4.32 -28.23
C GLN A 91 -7.02 -3.00 -27.45
N PRO A 92 -8.16 -2.27 -27.37
CA PRO A 92 -8.25 -1.08 -26.55
C PRO A 92 -8.25 -1.46 -25.07
N ILE A 93 -7.43 -0.75 -24.31
CA ILE A 93 -7.42 -0.75 -22.84
C ILE A 93 -8.01 0.56 -22.37
N THR A 94 -8.89 0.46 -21.39
CA THR A 94 -9.44 1.62 -20.69
C THR A 94 -8.93 1.62 -19.25
N VAL A 95 -8.40 2.76 -18.83
CA VAL A 95 -7.87 2.97 -17.48
C VAL A 95 -8.60 4.11 -16.81
N TRP A 96 -8.77 3.98 -15.49
CA TRP A 96 -9.23 5.06 -14.63
C TRP A 96 -8.06 5.47 -13.73
N PHE A 97 -7.69 6.74 -13.80
CA PHE A 97 -6.54 7.29 -13.09
C PHE A 97 -6.90 8.60 -12.39
N ASP A 98 -6.18 8.92 -11.33
CA ASP A 98 -6.34 10.19 -10.62
C ASP A 98 -5.35 11.21 -11.21
N PRO A 99 -5.80 12.29 -11.87
CA PRO A 99 -4.91 13.31 -12.42
C PRO A 99 -4.17 14.12 -11.34
N ALA A 100 -4.60 14.06 -10.09
CA ALA A 100 -3.93 14.71 -8.97
C ALA A 100 -2.82 13.85 -8.35
N GLN A 101 -2.67 12.60 -8.79
CA GLN A 101 -1.68 11.66 -8.26
C GLN A 101 -0.75 11.14 -9.34
N THR A 102 0.50 11.60 -9.29
CA THR A 102 1.61 11.09 -10.09
C THR A 102 2.63 10.41 -9.19
N VAL A 103 3.24 9.35 -9.71
CA VAL A 103 4.34 8.62 -9.09
C VAL A 103 5.58 8.84 -9.94
N GLY A 104 6.53 9.59 -9.42
CA GLY A 104 7.83 9.78 -10.06
C GLY A 104 8.77 8.61 -9.78
N ALA A 105 9.60 8.25 -10.77
CA ALA A 105 10.75 7.38 -10.50
C ALA A 105 11.89 8.21 -9.85
N PRO A 106 12.52 7.72 -8.76
CA PRO A 106 13.58 8.49 -8.10
C PRO A 106 14.75 8.80 -9.06
N GLY A 107 14.99 10.10 -9.31
CA GLY A 107 16.10 10.55 -10.16
C GLY A 107 15.77 10.66 -11.66
N THR A 108 14.51 10.54 -12.06
CA THR A 108 14.04 10.90 -13.41
C THR A 108 12.89 11.92 -13.32
N ASP A 109 12.70 12.70 -14.38
CA ASP A 109 11.55 13.61 -14.52
C ASP A 109 10.31 12.88 -15.10
N GLU A 110 10.32 11.54 -15.09
CA GLU A 110 9.20 10.73 -15.58
C GLU A 110 8.10 10.67 -14.52
N GLU A 111 6.91 11.15 -14.88
CA GLU A 111 5.72 11.11 -14.05
C GLU A 111 4.72 10.07 -14.59
N PHE A 112 4.36 9.10 -13.74
CA PHE A 112 3.37 8.09 -14.10
C PHE A 112 2.09 8.30 -13.29
N TYR A 113 0.94 8.31 -13.95
CA TYR A 113 -0.35 8.42 -13.28
C TYR A 113 -0.77 7.07 -12.69
N GLU A 114 -1.22 7.07 -11.43
CA GLU A 114 -1.64 5.85 -10.76
C GLU A 114 -2.99 5.35 -11.30
N VAL A 115 -3.02 4.09 -11.73
CA VAL A 115 -4.20 3.43 -12.29
C VAL A 115 -4.95 2.67 -11.21
N TYR A 116 -6.21 3.04 -11.02
CA TYR A 116 -7.10 2.49 -10.00
C TYR A 116 -8.07 1.44 -10.53
N GLN A 117 -8.40 1.49 -11.83
CA GLN A 117 -9.22 0.49 -12.50
C GLN A 117 -8.74 0.28 -13.92
N LEU A 118 -8.83 -0.96 -14.40
CA LEU A 118 -8.40 -1.34 -15.73
C LEU A 118 -9.41 -2.30 -16.38
N SER A 119 -9.76 -2.02 -17.63
CA SER A 119 -10.53 -2.92 -18.48
C SER A 119 -9.84 -3.14 -19.83
N VAL A 120 -10.04 -4.33 -20.39
CA VAL A 120 -9.55 -4.73 -21.71
C VAL A 120 -10.76 -5.07 -22.56
N SER A 121 -10.94 -4.39 -23.69
CA SER A 121 -12.10 -4.59 -24.58
C SER A 121 -13.46 -4.56 -23.84
N GLY A 122 -13.60 -3.65 -22.87
CA GLY A 122 -14.81 -3.50 -22.05
C GLY A 122 -14.97 -4.53 -20.92
N SER A 123 -14.13 -5.56 -20.85
CA SER A 123 -14.10 -6.51 -19.73
C SER A 123 -13.22 -5.97 -18.61
N VAL A 124 -13.80 -5.75 -17.44
CA VAL A 124 -13.05 -5.24 -16.27
C VAL A 124 -12.08 -6.32 -15.79
N VAL A 125 -10.78 -6.04 -15.90
CA VAL A 125 -9.70 -6.92 -15.42
C VAL A 125 -9.46 -6.68 -13.93
N ARG A 126 -9.54 -5.42 -13.51
CA ARG A 126 -9.38 -4.99 -12.12
C ARG A 126 -10.34 -3.83 -11.82
N PRO A 127 -11.39 -4.03 -11.00
CA PRO A 127 -12.27 -2.95 -10.56
C PRO A 127 -11.63 -2.13 -9.42
N LEU A 128 -12.05 -0.86 -9.28
CA LEU A 128 -11.65 0.02 -8.18
C LEU A 128 -11.88 -0.64 -6.79
N LYS A 129 -13.02 -1.33 -6.63
CA LYS A 129 -13.38 -2.03 -5.39
C LYS A 129 -12.30 -3.00 -4.92
N ASP A 130 -11.64 -3.70 -5.84
CA ASP A 130 -10.61 -4.64 -5.41
C ASP A 130 -9.34 -3.92 -4.92
N VAL A 131 -9.08 -2.70 -5.42
CA VAL A 131 -8.01 -1.83 -4.92
C VAL A 131 -8.40 -1.32 -3.53
N GLU A 132 -9.66 -0.90 -3.34
CA GLU A 132 -10.21 -0.54 -2.01
C GLU A 132 -10.06 -1.68 -0.99
N GLU A 133 -10.35 -2.92 -1.38
CA GLU A 133 -10.21 -4.08 -0.50
C GLU A 133 -8.74 -4.35 -0.11
N ALA A 134 -7.82 -4.25 -1.07
CA ALA A 134 -6.38 -4.42 -0.82
C ALA A 134 -5.85 -3.35 0.16
N TRP A 135 -6.15 -2.08 -0.10
CA TRP A 135 -5.77 -0.98 0.78
C TRP A 135 -6.48 -1.02 2.13
N GLY A 136 -7.76 -1.40 2.16
CA GLY A 136 -8.54 -1.53 3.38
C GLY A 136 -8.00 -2.63 4.31
N SER A 137 -7.49 -3.73 3.74
CA SER A 137 -6.82 -4.80 4.50
C SER A 137 -5.56 -4.30 5.20
N ASP A 138 -4.72 -3.53 4.52
CA ASP A 138 -3.51 -2.94 5.11
C ASP A 138 -3.85 -1.98 6.25
N MET A 139 -4.91 -1.17 6.10
CA MET A 139 -5.34 -0.25 7.14
C MET A 139 -5.89 -0.98 8.38
N LYS A 140 -6.67 -2.05 8.18
CA LYS A 140 -7.10 -2.92 9.28
C LYS A 140 -5.92 -3.56 9.99
N PHE A 141 -4.91 -3.98 9.24
CA PHE A 141 -3.68 -4.52 9.80
C PHE A 141 -2.91 -3.47 10.61
N ALA A 142 -2.76 -2.25 10.11
CA ALA A 142 -2.12 -1.15 10.83
C ALA A 142 -2.82 -0.84 12.17
N LEU A 143 -4.15 -0.82 12.18
CA LEU A 143 -4.94 -0.62 13.40
C LEU A 143 -4.75 -1.78 14.40
N TRP A 144 -4.81 -3.03 13.92
CA TRP A 144 -4.59 -4.21 14.75
C TRP A 144 -3.17 -4.23 15.35
N LEU A 145 -2.17 -3.93 14.52
CA LEU A 145 -0.77 -3.84 14.91
C LEU A 145 -0.57 -2.75 15.96
N SER A 146 -1.18 -1.58 15.77
CA SER A 146 -1.14 -0.50 16.75
C SER A 146 -1.69 -0.95 18.11
N ALA A 147 -2.86 -1.59 18.13
CA ALA A 147 -3.48 -2.07 19.35
C ALA A 147 -2.61 -3.14 20.05
N PHE A 148 -2.06 -4.08 19.29
CA PHE A 148 -1.18 -5.13 19.83
C PHE A 148 0.05 -4.53 20.53
N PHE A 149 0.74 -3.60 19.87
CA PHE A 149 1.94 -2.96 20.42
C PHE A 149 1.63 -1.97 21.55
N ALA A 150 0.44 -1.35 21.56
CA ALA A 150 -0.02 -0.54 22.68
C ALA A 150 -0.16 -1.40 23.96
N LEU A 151 -0.89 -2.52 23.84
CA LEU A 151 -1.11 -3.45 24.95
C LEU A 151 0.20 -4.06 25.44
N ASN A 152 1.09 -4.45 24.52
CA ASN A 152 2.40 -4.99 24.86
C ASN A 152 3.26 -3.96 25.60
N GLY A 153 3.31 -2.72 25.11
CA GLY A 153 4.06 -1.64 25.72
C GLY A 153 3.59 -1.33 27.15
N VAL A 154 2.27 -1.24 27.34
CA VAL A 154 1.67 -1.04 28.67
C VAL A 154 1.99 -2.22 29.61
N PHE A 155 1.83 -3.46 29.13
CA PHE A 155 2.12 -4.65 29.92
C PHE A 155 3.58 -4.70 30.37
N LEU A 156 4.52 -4.45 29.46
CA LEU A 156 5.95 -4.42 29.77
C LEU A 156 6.31 -3.27 30.71
N GLY A 157 5.70 -2.10 30.53
CA GLY A 157 5.87 -0.96 31.44
C GLY A 157 5.41 -1.27 32.87
N ILE A 158 4.23 -1.88 33.02
CA ILE A 158 3.73 -2.33 34.34
C ILE A 158 4.68 -3.35 34.98
N ARG A 159 5.23 -4.29 34.19
CA ARG A 159 6.19 -5.29 34.67
C ARG A 159 7.54 -4.69 35.05
N ALA A 160 8.02 -3.70 34.31
CA ALA A 160 9.25 -2.98 34.63
C ALA A 160 9.11 -2.17 35.93
N TRP A 161 7.92 -1.60 36.17
CA TRP A 161 7.62 -0.74 37.31
C TRP A 161 7.16 -1.49 38.56
N ARG A 162 6.84 -2.78 38.45
CA ARG A 162 6.70 -3.71 39.58
C ARG A 162 7.97 -4.56 39.72
N PRO A 163 9.15 -3.98 40.07
CA PRO A 163 10.21 -4.82 40.61
C PRO A 163 9.63 -5.47 41.88
N CYS A 164 9.89 -6.76 42.07
CA CYS A 164 9.35 -7.53 43.20
C CYS A 164 9.42 -6.73 44.52
N HIS A 165 8.27 -6.33 45.07
CA HIS A 165 8.11 -6.25 46.52
C HIS A 165 8.16 -7.69 47.04
N ALA A 166 9.36 -8.26 47.07
CA ALA A 166 9.66 -9.54 47.69
C ALA A 166 11.09 -9.47 48.23
N ALA A 167 11.21 -8.77 49.36
CA ALA A 167 12.13 -9.04 50.46
C ALA A 167 11.62 -8.26 51.66
#